data_AF-A0A8C9JVZ6-F1
#
_entry.id   AF-A0A8C9JVZ6-F1
#
_cell.length_a   1.000
_cell.length_b   1.000
_cell.length_c   1.000
_cell.angle_alpha   90.00
_cell.angle_beta   90.00
_cell.angle_gamma   90.00
#
_symmetry.space_group_name_H-M   'P 1'
#
loop_
_entity.id
_entity.type
_entity.pdbx_description
1 polymer ?
#
loop_
_entity_poly.entity_id
_entity_poly.type
_entity_poly.pdbx_seq_one_letter_code
_entity_poly.pdbx_strand_id
1 'polypeptide(L)'
;MRALGAVVALLFWGQLFAVDTGNATDNTEVSLPKPPEIENGYAEHFVRYQCKPLYKLRTEGDGEYTLNSEKHWTNKAIGEKLPECEAVCGKPKNPVDQVQRIMGGSVDAKGSFPWQAKMVSHHNLTSGATLISEQWLLTTAKNLFLGHNDDAKAKDIAPTLKLYVGKNQPVEIEKVVLHPNYSNVDIGLIKLKQKVPIDERVMPICLPSKDYAEVGRVGYVSGWGRNTNFNFTELLKYVMLPVADQENCVKHYEGSTVPEKKSPKSPVGVQPILNEHTFCAGLSKFQEDTCYGDAGSAFAVHDEDDNTWYAAGILSFDKSCRVAEYGVYVKVPSILAWIQETTAGN
;
A
#
# COMPACT_ATOMS: atom_id res chain seq x y z
N MET A 1 15.41 -10.83 2.54
CA MET A 1 16.66 -10.02 2.55
C MET A 1 16.59 -9.08 3.75
N ARG A 2 17.57 -9.11 4.66
CA ARG A 2 17.49 -8.42 5.97
C ARG A 2 17.86 -6.93 5.87
N ALA A 3 17.08 -6.07 6.51
CA ALA A 3 17.13 -4.60 6.41
C ALA A 3 17.83 -3.90 7.59
N LEU A 4 18.39 -4.66 8.54
CA LEU A 4 19.06 -4.15 9.74
C LEU A 4 20.57 -3.98 9.53
N GLY A 5 21.12 -2.81 9.86
CA GLY A 5 22.56 -2.56 10.05
C GLY A 5 22.85 -2.11 11.48
N ALA A 6 24.04 -2.38 12.00
CA ALA A 6 24.48 -1.89 13.31
C ALA A 6 25.67 -0.95 13.12
N VAL A 7 25.58 0.25 13.66
CA VAL A 7 26.69 1.20 13.75
C VAL A 7 27.22 1.14 15.18
N VAL A 8 28.51 0.83 15.31
CA VAL A 8 29.20 0.82 16.60
C VAL A 8 29.90 2.15 16.75
N ALA A 9 29.58 2.88 17.82
CA ALA A 9 30.32 4.07 18.20
C ALA A 9 31.12 3.77 19.46
N LEU A 10 32.36 4.25 19.50
CA LEU A 10 33.25 4.13 20.66
C LEU A 10 33.37 5.52 21.27
N LEU A 11 32.98 5.67 22.54
CA LEU A 11 33.14 6.91 23.30
C LEU A 11 34.41 6.82 24.15
N PHE A 12 35.51 7.39 23.63
CA PHE A 12 36.61 7.86 24.47
C PHE A 12 36.28 9.30 24.87
N TRP A 13 36.54 9.69 26.12
CA TRP A 13 36.31 11.05 26.66
C TRP A 13 36.46 12.15 25.61
N GLY A 14 35.33 12.61 25.06
CA GLY A 14 35.23 13.77 24.17
C GLY A 14 35.34 13.54 22.65
N GLN A 15 35.56 12.32 22.14
CA GLN A 15 35.55 12.07 20.68
C GLN A 15 34.75 10.82 20.29
N LEU A 16 33.72 11.04 19.46
CA LEU A 16 32.90 10.02 18.82
C LEU A 16 33.62 9.49 17.58
N PHE A 17 34.01 8.22 17.59
CA PHE A 17 34.36 7.50 16.36
C PHE A 17 33.18 6.60 15.99
N ALA A 18 32.52 6.89 14.88
CA ALA A 18 31.53 6.02 14.28
C ALA A 18 32.22 5.13 13.25
N VAL A 19 32.10 3.81 13.40
CA VAL A 19 32.50 2.85 12.35
C VAL A 19 31.21 2.40 11.66
N ASP A 20 31.07 2.77 10.38
CA ASP A 20 29.97 2.30 9.54
C ASP A 20 30.26 0.87 9.09
N THR A 21 29.59 -0.12 9.71
CA THR A 21 29.71 -1.53 9.32
C THR A 21 28.37 -2.04 8.82
N GLY A 22 28.32 -2.37 7.52
CA GLY A 22 27.19 -3.04 6.92
C GLY A 22 26.93 -4.43 7.53
N ASN A 23 25.64 -4.82 7.52
CA ASN A 23 25.05 -6.13 7.82
C ASN A 23 25.48 -6.81 9.15
N ALA A 24 24.71 -6.57 10.22
CA ALA A 24 24.91 -7.20 11.52
C ALA A 24 24.18 -8.55 11.71
N THR A 25 23.95 -9.34 10.65
CA THR A 25 23.40 -10.72 10.81
C THR A 25 23.86 -11.73 9.76
N ASP A 26 24.94 -11.46 9.03
CA ASP A 26 25.59 -12.52 8.26
C ASP A 26 26.57 -13.26 9.19
N ASN A 27 26.63 -14.58 9.08
CA ASN A 27 27.59 -15.44 9.78
C ASN A 27 29.03 -15.24 9.25
N THR A 28 29.29 -14.13 8.55
CA THR A 28 30.62 -13.58 8.38
C THR A 28 30.95 -12.84 9.66
N GLU A 29 31.91 -13.36 10.44
CA GLU A 29 32.52 -12.64 11.55
C GLU A 29 33.07 -11.29 11.05
N VAL A 30 32.25 -10.25 11.10
CA VAL A 30 32.71 -8.87 10.94
C VAL A 30 33.43 -8.54 12.24
N SER A 31 34.74 -8.82 12.28
CA SER A 31 35.56 -8.50 13.44
C SER A 31 35.66 -6.98 13.56
N LEU A 32 34.92 -6.40 14.50
CA LEU A 32 35.11 -5.00 14.87
C LEU A 32 36.52 -4.84 15.45
N PRO A 33 37.30 -3.83 15.02
CA PRO A 33 38.58 -3.54 15.64
C PRO A 33 38.38 -3.28 17.13
N LYS A 34 39.15 -3.98 17.97
CA LYS A 34 39.11 -3.74 19.42
C LYS A 34 39.59 -2.32 19.71
N PRO A 35 38.92 -1.57 20.61
CA PRO A 35 39.40 -0.26 21.03
C PRO A 35 40.78 -0.38 21.71
N PRO A 36 41.63 0.65 21.65
CA PRO A 36 42.90 0.67 22.36
C PRO A 36 42.68 0.58 23.88
N GLU A 37 43.51 -0.22 24.56
CA GLU A 37 43.43 -0.36 26.01
C GLU A 37 44.05 0.86 26.72
N ILE A 38 43.42 1.31 27.80
CA ILE A 38 43.94 2.38 28.67
C ILE A 38 44.35 1.76 30.00
N GLU A 39 45.49 2.16 30.55
CA GLU A 39 45.94 1.73 31.87
C GLU A 39 44.88 2.07 32.95
N ASN A 40 44.49 1.08 33.75
CA ASN A 40 43.41 1.17 34.75
C ASN A 40 42.01 1.53 34.21
N GLY A 41 41.77 1.40 32.89
CA GLY A 41 40.47 1.61 32.26
C GLY A 41 39.74 0.32 31.89
N TYR A 42 38.43 0.41 31.63
CA TYR A 42 37.64 -0.65 31.02
C TYR A 42 36.83 -0.08 29.84
N ALA A 43 36.48 -0.93 28.88
CA ALA A 43 35.66 -0.55 27.73
C ALA A 43 34.22 -1.03 27.91
N GLU A 44 33.27 -0.11 27.85
CA GLU A 44 31.86 -0.43 27.71
C GLU A 44 31.49 -0.39 26.21
N HIS A 45 30.84 -1.45 25.73
CA HIS A 45 30.46 -1.56 24.32
C HIS A 45 28.98 -1.21 24.16
N PHE A 46 28.69 -0.39 23.14
CA PHE A 46 27.32 -0.14 22.70
C PHE A 46 27.19 -0.27 21.19
N VAL A 47 26.01 -0.67 20.72
CA VAL A 47 25.64 -0.68 19.30
C VAL A 47 24.40 0.16 19.10
N ARG A 48 24.35 0.90 17.99
CA ARG A 48 23.15 1.62 17.57
C ARG A 48 22.62 1.01 16.28
N TYR A 49 21.40 0.50 16.33
CA TYR A 49 20.74 -0.04 15.14
C TYR A 49 20.29 1.09 14.22
N GLN A 50 20.54 0.91 12.93
CA GLN A 50 20.07 1.80 11.88
C GLN A 50 19.43 0.97 10.77
N CYS A 51 18.39 1.52 10.17
CA CYS A 51 17.71 0.91 9.04
C CYS A 51 18.30 1.39 7.72
N LYS A 52 18.23 0.53 6.71
CA LYS A 52 18.56 0.90 5.32
C LYS A 52 17.68 2.06 4.85
N PRO A 53 18.10 2.82 3.82
CA PRO A 53 17.23 3.81 3.18
C PRO A 53 15.87 3.21 2.82
N LEU A 54 14.80 4.01 2.93
CA LEU A 54 13.39 3.59 2.75
C LEU A 54 12.82 2.67 3.84
N TYR A 55 13.57 2.46 4.92
CA TYR A 55 13.10 1.80 6.13
C TYR A 55 13.24 2.72 7.33
N LYS A 56 12.32 2.59 8.28
CA LYS A 56 12.32 3.30 9.56
C LYS A 56 12.48 2.30 10.70
N LEU A 57 13.21 2.70 11.74
CA LEU A 57 13.40 1.90 12.93
C LEU A 57 12.09 1.90 13.75
N ARG A 58 11.54 0.73 14.01
CA ARG A 58 10.36 0.51 14.84
C ARG A 58 10.82 -0.07 16.18
N THR A 59 10.77 0.77 17.21
CA THR A 59 11.13 0.42 18.59
C THR A 59 10.56 1.49 19.54
N GLU A 60 10.33 1.12 20.80
CA GLU A 60 10.01 2.07 21.88
C GLU A 60 11.28 2.64 22.54
N GLY A 61 12.43 2.01 22.29
CA GLY A 61 13.74 2.50 22.72
C GLY A 61 14.40 3.47 21.73
N ASP A 62 15.58 3.96 22.09
CA ASP A 62 16.43 4.82 21.25
C ASP A 62 17.23 4.07 20.18
N GLY A 63 17.10 2.73 20.12
CA GLY A 63 17.85 1.87 19.21
C GLY A 63 19.29 1.61 19.64
N GLU A 64 19.70 2.07 20.82
CA GLU A 64 21.02 1.86 21.40
C GLU A 64 21.00 0.68 22.38
N TYR A 65 21.96 -0.24 22.24
CA TYR A 65 22.07 -1.42 23.09
C TYR A 65 23.46 -1.45 23.70
N THR A 66 23.54 -1.67 25.00
CA THR A 66 24.78 -1.80 25.76
C THR A 66 25.02 -3.27 26.10
N LEU A 67 26.28 -3.70 26.08
CA LEU A 67 26.66 -5.06 26.49
C LEU A 67 26.73 -5.13 28.02
N ASN A 68 25.88 -5.94 28.64
CA ASN A 68 25.88 -6.12 30.09
C ASN A 68 26.97 -7.12 30.56
N SER A 69 27.14 -7.26 31.89
CA SER A 69 28.10 -8.20 32.50
C SER A 69 27.80 -9.68 32.20
N GLU A 70 26.57 -10.00 31.84
CA GLU A 70 26.11 -11.35 31.46
C GLU A 70 26.32 -11.62 29.95
N LYS A 71 26.89 -10.67 29.22
CA LYS A 71 27.14 -10.71 27.76
C LYS A 71 25.86 -10.69 26.90
N HIS A 72 24.80 -10.07 27.40
CA HIS A 72 23.59 -9.76 26.63
C HIS A 72 23.58 -8.30 26.20
N TRP A 73 23.07 -8.06 24.99
CA TRP A 73 22.80 -6.71 24.47
C TRP A 73 21.45 -6.24 24.99
N THR A 74 21.45 -5.16 25.78
CA THR A 74 20.22 -4.63 26.38
C THR A 74 20.00 -3.17 26.03
N ASN A 75 18.76 -2.82 25.71
CA ASN A 75 18.29 -1.45 25.62
C ASN A 75 17.65 -1.04 26.95
N LYS A 76 17.85 0.22 27.36
CA LYS A 76 17.35 0.73 28.65
C LYS A 76 15.82 0.70 28.77
N ALA A 77 15.10 0.85 27.66
CA ALA A 77 13.64 0.89 27.64
C ALA A 77 13.00 -0.49 27.41
N ILE A 78 13.59 -1.32 26.54
CA ILE A 78 12.95 -2.57 26.06
C ILE A 78 13.74 -3.85 26.32
N GLY A 79 14.82 -3.78 27.12
CA GLY A 79 15.62 -4.94 27.49
C GLY A 79 16.30 -5.58 26.28
N GLU A 80 16.23 -6.91 26.17
CA GLU A 80 16.89 -7.69 25.12
C GLU A 80 16.12 -7.72 23.78
N LYS A 81 14.89 -7.17 23.74
CA LYS A 81 14.10 -7.14 22.51
C LYS A 81 14.80 -6.28 21.47
N LEU A 82 15.13 -6.82 20.31
CA LEU A 82 15.75 -6.09 19.19
C LEU A 82 14.74 -5.19 18.46
N PRO A 83 15.21 -4.10 17.83
CA PRO A 83 14.34 -3.25 17.02
C PRO A 83 14.07 -3.90 15.66
N GLU A 84 12.97 -3.51 15.03
CA GLU A 84 12.63 -3.98 13.67
C GLU A 84 12.72 -2.83 12.66
N CYS A 85 13.13 -3.13 11.43
CA CYS A 85 13.04 -2.15 10.34
C CYS A 85 11.74 -2.36 9.58
N GLU A 86 10.90 -1.33 9.58
CA GLU A 86 9.64 -1.28 8.86
C GLU A 86 9.79 -0.41 7.62
N ALA A 87 9.20 -0.82 6.49
CA ALA A 87 9.21 -0.02 5.28
C ALA A 87 8.54 1.35 5.52
N VAL A 88 9.13 2.40 4.97
CA VAL A 88 8.46 3.69 4.83
C VAL A 88 7.34 3.54 3.80
N CYS A 89 6.17 4.09 4.10
CA CYS A 89 5.02 4.11 3.19
C CYS A 89 4.80 5.52 2.63
N GLY A 90 4.15 5.62 1.47
CA GLY A 90 3.60 6.88 0.96
C GLY A 90 4.63 7.98 0.65
N LYS A 91 5.91 7.64 0.47
CA LYS A 91 7.01 8.57 0.16
C LYS A 91 7.66 8.21 -1.19
N PRO A 92 6.93 8.31 -2.32
CA PRO A 92 7.48 7.96 -3.62
C PRO A 92 8.68 8.85 -3.94
N LYS A 93 9.75 8.28 -4.50
CA LYS A 93 10.96 9.04 -4.85
C LYS A 93 10.69 10.08 -5.94
N ASN A 94 9.85 9.73 -6.90
CA ASN A 94 9.48 10.59 -8.03
C ASN A 94 7.96 10.84 -8.00
N PRO A 95 7.43 11.70 -7.10
CA PRO A 95 6.00 11.97 -7.04
C PRO A 95 5.48 12.57 -8.37
N VAL A 96 4.17 12.46 -8.60
CA VAL A 96 3.53 13.09 -9.75
C VAL A 96 3.63 14.61 -9.64
N ASP A 97 3.96 15.27 -10.76
CA ASP A 97 3.83 16.73 -10.86
C ASP A 97 2.35 17.06 -11.07
N GLN A 98 1.80 18.04 -10.34
CA GLN A 98 0.40 18.47 -10.49
C GLN A 98 0.06 19.04 -11.89
N VAL A 99 1.01 19.06 -12.83
CA VAL A 99 0.95 19.78 -14.10
C VAL A 99 1.25 18.86 -15.28
N GLN A 100 0.48 17.79 -15.49
CA GLN A 100 0.46 17.12 -16.80
C GLN A 100 -0.96 16.88 -17.32
N ARG A 101 -1.27 17.64 -18.37
CA ARG A 101 -2.51 17.64 -19.16
C ARG A 101 -2.39 16.65 -20.31
N ILE A 102 -3.06 15.51 -20.25
CA ILE A 102 -3.30 14.64 -21.40
C ILE A 102 -4.69 14.01 -21.26
N MET A 103 -5.48 13.98 -22.33
CA MET A 103 -6.79 13.31 -22.36
C MET A 103 -6.61 11.79 -22.51
N GLY A 104 -7.26 10.99 -21.67
CA GLY A 104 -7.23 9.52 -21.71
C GLY A 104 -6.32 8.87 -20.66
N GLY A 105 -6.07 9.59 -19.56
CA GLY A 105 -5.14 9.27 -18.49
C GLY A 105 -3.71 9.72 -18.83
N SER A 106 -3.00 10.21 -17.82
CA SER A 106 -1.58 10.56 -17.93
C SER A 106 -0.73 9.30 -17.77
N VAL A 107 0.25 9.10 -18.64
CA VAL A 107 1.20 7.98 -18.52
C VAL A 107 2.10 8.20 -17.30
N ASP A 108 2.26 7.18 -16.46
CA ASP A 108 3.23 7.22 -15.36
C ASP A 108 4.65 6.98 -15.90
N ALA A 109 5.27 8.03 -16.42
CA ALA A 109 6.62 7.96 -16.97
C ALA A 109 7.71 7.81 -15.89
N LYS A 110 7.43 8.22 -14.64
CA LYS A 110 8.43 8.34 -13.57
C LYS A 110 8.39 7.20 -12.55
N GLY A 111 7.34 6.38 -12.57
CA GLY A 111 7.08 5.40 -11.51
C GLY A 111 6.59 6.10 -10.24
N SER A 112 5.66 7.04 -10.39
CA SER A 112 5.13 7.87 -9.30
C SER A 112 4.18 7.14 -8.37
N PHE A 113 3.70 5.95 -8.77
CA PHE A 113 2.78 5.12 -7.99
C PHE A 113 3.42 3.77 -7.62
N PRO A 114 4.47 3.76 -6.76
CA PRO A 114 5.24 2.55 -6.45
C PRO A 114 4.44 1.49 -5.65
N TRP A 115 3.25 1.84 -5.17
CA TRP A 115 2.31 0.92 -4.52
C TRP A 115 1.40 0.19 -5.51
N GLN A 116 1.35 0.61 -6.77
CA GLN A 116 0.47 -0.01 -7.76
C GLN A 116 0.96 -1.41 -8.10
N ALA A 117 0.06 -2.39 -7.98
CA ALA A 117 0.25 -3.73 -8.48
C ALA A 117 -0.71 -4.04 -9.64
N LYS A 118 -0.25 -4.91 -10.53
CA LYS A 118 -1.04 -5.51 -11.60
C LYS A 118 -1.35 -6.95 -11.21
N MET A 119 -2.62 -7.29 -11.13
CA MET A 119 -3.09 -8.65 -10.94
C MET A 119 -3.66 -9.19 -12.25
N VAL A 120 -3.41 -10.46 -12.54
CA VAL A 120 -3.93 -11.13 -13.73
C VAL A 120 -4.56 -12.44 -13.30
N SER A 121 -5.84 -12.61 -13.60
CA SER A 121 -6.57 -13.86 -13.34
C SER A 121 -6.13 -14.97 -14.30
N HIS A 122 -6.50 -16.22 -14.00
CA HIS A 122 -6.16 -17.35 -14.86
C HIS A 122 -6.79 -17.30 -16.26
N HIS A 123 -7.86 -16.51 -16.46
CA HIS A 123 -8.46 -16.21 -17.76
C HIS A 123 -7.87 -14.97 -18.44
N ASN A 124 -6.69 -14.51 -18.01
CA ASN A 124 -5.97 -13.35 -18.55
C ASN A 124 -6.74 -12.02 -18.43
N LEU A 125 -7.62 -11.88 -17.44
CA LEU A 125 -8.23 -10.60 -17.11
C LEU A 125 -7.29 -9.82 -16.18
N THR A 126 -6.92 -8.61 -16.59
CA THR A 126 -6.11 -7.70 -15.78
C THR A 126 -6.99 -6.93 -14.80
N SER A 127 -6.53 -6.81 -13.56
CA SER A 127 -7.14 -6.04 -12.48
C SER A 127 -6.08 -5.35 -11.61
N GLY A 128 -6.50 -4.40 -10.78
CA GLY A 128 -5.65 -3.65 -9.87
C GLY A 128 -5.49 -4.31 -8.50
N ALA A 129 -4.35 -4.05 -7.87
CA ALA A 129 -4.14 -4.25 -6.44
C ALA A 129 -3.18 -3.16 -5.94
N THR A 130 -3.19 -2.89 -4.63
CA THR A 130 -2.42 -1.81 -4.01
C THR A 130 -1.60 -2.35 -2.85
N LEU A 131 -0.29 -2.18 -2.88
CA LEU A 131 0.63 -2.55 -1.81
C LEU A 131 0.43 -1.65 -0.58
N ILE A 132 0.12 -2.25 0.57
CA ILE A 132 -0.13 -1.55 1.84
C ILE A 132 0.93 -1.82 2.92
N SER A 133 1.76 -2.84 2.72
CA SER A 133 2.96 -3.12 3.52
C SER A 133 3.96 -3.94 2.68
N GLU A 134 5.10 -4.34 3.25
CA GLU A 134 6.08 -5.18 2.55
C GLU A 134 5.53 -6.55 2.09
N GLN A 135 4.41 -7.01 2.66
CA GLN A 135 3.90 -8.37 2.41
C GLN A 135 2.40 -8.41 2.11
N TRP A 136 1.70 -7.27 2.15
CA TRP A 136 0.25 -7.24 2.02
C TRP A 136 -0.22 -6.25 0.97
N LEU A 137 -1.21 -6.66 0.18
CA LEU A 137 -1.88 -5.83 -0.80
C LEU A 137 -3.40 -5.83 -0.56
N LEU A 138 -4.04 -4.68 -0.77
CA LEU A 138 -5.48 -4.56 -0.93
C LEU A 138 -5.88 -4.78 -2.38
N THR A 139 -7.05 -5.39 -2.57
CA THR A 139 -7.78 -5.45 -3.85
C THR A 139 -9.27 -5.58 -3.56
N THR A 140 -10.10 -5.77 -4.58
CA THR A 140 -11.54 -6.01 -4.40
C THR A 140 -11.83 -7.51 -4.29
N ALA A 141 -12.93 -7.87 -3.61
CA ALA A 141 -13.40 -9.24 -3.61
C ALA A 141 -13.80 -9.69 -5.02
N LYS A 142 -14.46 -8.81 -5.79
CA LYS A 142 -14.82 -9.06 -7.20
C LYS A 142 -13.61 -9.43 -8.06
N ASN A 143 -12.47 -8.76 -7.89
CA ASN A 143 -11.25 -9.09 -8.61
C ASN A 143 -10.72 -10.49 -8.27
N LEU A 144 -10.81 -10.88 -7.00
CA LEU A 144 -10.37 -12.20 -6.52
C LEU A 144 -11.28 -13.32 -7.07
N PHE A 145 -12.57 -13.05 -7.25
CA PHE A 145 -13.51 -13.98 -7.85
C PHE A 145 -13.46 -14.03 -9.39
N LEU A 146 -12.64 -13.22 -10.08
CA LEU A 146 -12.56 -13.27 -11.55
C LEU A 146 -12.12 -14.65 -12.05
N GLY A 147 -13.03 -15.34 -12.73
CA GLY A 147 -12.86 -16.70 -13.25
C GLY A 147 -13.26 -17.80 -12.27
N HIS A 148 -13.80 -17.46 -11.11
CA HIS A 148 -14.27 -18.40 -10.11
C HIS A 148 -15.78 -18.30 -9.93
N ASN A 149 -16.39 -19.36 -9.40
CA ASN A 149 -17.77 -19.32 -8.93
C ASN A 149 -17.86 -18.60 -7.57
N ASP A 150 -19.06 -18.10 -7.24
CA ASP A 150 -19.30 -17.36 -5.99
C ASP A 150 -19.06 -18.19 -4.71
N ASP A 151 -19.03 -19.52 -4.80
CA ASP A 151 -18.81 -20.44 -3.68
C ASP A 151 -17.34 -20.83 -3.46
N ALA A 152 -16.45 -20.43 -4.38
CA ALA A 152 -15.01 -20.72 -4.34
C ALA A 152 -14.36 -20.23 -3.04
N LYS A 153 -13.44 -21.01 -2.48
CA LYS A 153 -12.73 -20.63 -1.26
C LYS A 153 -11.44 -19.91 -1.58
N ALA A 154 -11.00 -19.05 -0.68
CA ALA A 154 -9.78 -18.25 -0.88
C ALA A 154 -8.52 -19.11 -1.13
N LYS A 155 -8.47 -20.33 -0.55
CA LYS A 155 -7.41 -21.32 -0.80
C LYS A 155 -7.36 -21.83 -2.25
N ASP A 156 -8.51 -21.84 -2.93
CA ASP A 156 -8.65 -22.28 -4.32
C ASP A 156 -8.38 -21.10 -5.28
N ILE A 157 -8.66 -19.87 -4.83
CA ILE A 157 -8.42 -18.62 -5.58
C ILE A 157 -6.93 -18.28 -5.65
N ALA A 158 -6.24 -18.26 -4.49
CA ALA A 158 -4.84 -17.82 -4.37
C ALA A 158 -3.87 -18.40 -5.42
N PRO A 159 -3.83 -19.73 -5.68
CA PRO A 159 -2.88 -20.31 -6.63
C PRO A 159 -3.17 -19.96 -8.11
N THR A 160 -4.34 -19.38 -8.42
CA THR A 160 -4.74 -19.05 -9.81
C THR A 160 -4.31 -17.64 -10.24
N LEU A 161 -3.89 -16.80 -9.29
CA LEU A 161 -3.60 -15.39 -9.52
C LEU A 161 -2.12 -15.17 -9.84
N LYS A 162 -1.84 -14.30 -10.81
CA LYS A 162 -0.51 -13.78 -11.07
C LYS A 162 -0.45 -12.32 -10.62
N LEU A 163 0.57 -11.95 -9.86
CA LEU A 163 0.70 -10.61 -9.28
C LEU A 163 2.06 -10.01 -9.63
N TYR A 164 2.05 -8.75 -10.02
CA TYR A 164 3.22 -8.00 -10.45
C TYR A 164 3.28 -6.64 -9.77
N VAL A 165 4.47 -6.22 -9.35
CA VAL A 165 4.73 -4.90 -8.75
C VAL A 165 5.84 -4.18 -9.51
N GLY A 166 5.93 -2.85 -9.38
CA GLY A 166 6.98 -2.04 -9.99
C GLY A 166 7.11 -2.27 -11.50
N LYS A 167 8.32 -2.62 -11.98
CA LYS A 167 8.60 -2.87 -13.40
C LYS A 167 8.25 -4.31 -13.83
N ASN A 168 6.99 -4.72 -13.65
CA ASN A 168 6.50 -6.08 -13.91
C ASN A 168 7.27 -7.18 -13.14
N GLN A 169 7.70 -6.88 -11.92
CA GLN A 169 8.35 -7.87 -11.05
C GLN A 169 7.29 -8.85 -10.54
N PRO A 170 7.37 -10.15 -10.87
CA PRO A 170 6.43 -11.14 -10.34
C PRO A 170 6.65 -11.34 -8.83
N VAL A 171 5.57 -11.44 -8.09
CA VAL A 171 5.58 -11.76 -6.64
C VAL A 171 4.68 -12.96 -6.37
N GLU A 172 5.15 -13.87 -5.51
CA GLU A 172 4.40 -15.08 -5.16
C GLU A 172 3.37 -14.79 -4.06
N ILE A 173 2.14 -15.27 -4.25
CA ILE A 173 1.05 -15.16 -3.29
C ILE A 173 1.09 -16.37 -2.34
N GLU A 174 1.00 -16.12 -1.03
CA GLU A 174 0.84 -17.14 0.00
C GLU A 174 -0.63 -17.47 0.21
N LYS A 175 -1.45 -16.42 0.41
CA LYS A 175 -2.87 -16.56 0.71
C LYS A 175 -3.66 -15.34 0.31
N VAL A 176 -4.95 -15.56 0.16
CA VAL A 176 -5.98 -14.54 -0.05
C VAL A 176 -6.91 -14.56 1.16
N VAL A 177 -7.35 -13.40 1.61
CA VAL A 177 -8.35 -13.24 2.68
C VAL A 177 -9.44 -12.31 2.18
N LEU A 178 -10.68 -12.79 2.14
CA LEU A 178 -11.84 -11.97 1.76
C LEU A 178 -12.38 -11.26 3.00
N HIS A 179 -12.85 -10.02 2.85
CA HIS A 179 -13.55 -9.34 3.93
C HIS A 179 -14.79 -10.17 4.34
N PRO A 180 -15.11 -10.35 5.64
CA PRO A 180 -16.23 -11.19 6.07
C PRO A 180 -17.58 -10.81 5.46
N ASN A 181 -17.77 -9.52 5.18
CA ASN A 181 -18.96 -8.95 4.54
C ASN A 181 -18.68 -8.49 3.10
N TYR A 182 -17.96 -9.28 2.30
CA TYR A 182 -17.48 -8.86 0.97
C TYR A 182 -18.58 -8.50 -0.04
N SER A 183 -19.82 -8.94 0.20
CA SER A 183 -20.99 -8.54 -0.60
C SER A 183 -21.37 -7.07 -0.43
N ASN A 184 -21.05 -6.47 0.72
CA ASN A 184 -21.30 -5.06 1.03
C ASN A 184 -20.01 -4.23 1.10
N VAL A 185 -18.88 -4.86 1.43
CA VAL A 185 -17.56 -4.23 1.55
C VAL A 185 -16.61 -4.98 0.61
N ASP A 186 -16.62 -4.59 -0.66
CA ASP A 186 -15.96 -5.28 -1.76
C ASP A 186 -14.43 -5.20 -1.70
N ILE A 187 -13.84 -5.94 -0.75
CA ILE A 187 -12.43 -5.89 -0.39
C ILE A 187 -11.89 -7.30 -0.14
N GLY A 188 -10.64 -7.49 -0.54
CA GLY A 188 -9.81 -8.60 -0.09
C GLY A 188 -8.37 -8.18 0.16
N LEU A 189 -7.67 -8.99 0.93
CA LEU A 189 -6.25 -8.89 1.21
C LEU A 189 -5.51 -10.04 0.53
N ILE A 190 -4.35 -9.71 -0.02
CA ILE A 190 -3.40 -10.68 -0.57
C ILE A 190 -2.15 -10.63 0.29
N LYS A 191 -1.76 -11.78 0.84
CA LYS A 191 -0.46 -11.95 1.52
C LYS A 191 0.54 -12.53 0.54
N LEU A 192 1.69 -11.89 0.41
CA LEU A 192 2.83 -12.40 -0.34
C LEU A 192 3.57 -13.48 0.47
N LYS A 193 4.16 -14.44 -0.22
CA LYS A 193 4.97 -15.51 0.40
C LYS A 193 6.22 -15.00 1.07
N GLN A 194 6.76 -13.88 0.60
CA GLN A 194 7.92 -13.21 1.17
C GLN A 194 7.71 -11.69 1.09
N LYS A 195 8.36 -10.97 2.01
CA LYS A 195 8.45 -9.50 1.95
C LYS A 195 9.07 -9.07 0.62
N VAL A 196 8.43 -8.13 -0.06
CA VAL A 196 8.96 -7.50 -1.26
C VAL A 196 10.05 -6.49 -0.87
N PRO A 197 11.22 -6.49 -1.53
CA PRO A 197 12.24 -5.48 -1.30
C PRO A 197 11.72 -4.11 -1.72
N ILE A 198 11.86 -3.12 -0.83
CA ILE A 198 11.40 -1.76 -1.08
C ILE A 198 12.46 -0.97 -1.84
N ASP A 199 12.03 -0.30 -2.89
CA ASP A 199 12.86 0.56 -3.73
C ASP A 199 12.05 1.74 -4.30
N GLU A 200 12.60 2.42 -5.30
CA GLU A 200 11.97 3.59 -5.94
C GLU A 200 10.68 3.25 -6.72
N ARG A 201 10.52 1.99 -7.12
CA ARG A 201 9.41 1.49 -7.95
C ARG A 201 8.46 0.59 -7.18
N VAL A 202 8.85 0.10 -6.01
CA VAL A 202 8.06 -0.76 -5.14
C VAL A 202 8.08 -0.21 -3.72
N MET A 203 6.97 0.36 -3.28
CA MET A 203 6.80 0.95 -1.95
C MET A 203 5.33 0.92 -1.55
N PRO A 204 4.99 0.56 -0.30
CA PRO A 204 3.60 0.58 0.14
C PRO A 204 3.03 2.01 0.22
N ILE A 205 1.73 2.16 -0.02
CA ILE A 205 1.01 3.39 0.30
C ILE A 205 0.66 3.40 1.80
N CYS A 206 0.57 4.59 2.41
CA CYS A 206 0.14 4.66 3.80
C CYS A 206 -1.37 4.43 3.94
N LEU A 207 -1.75 3.76 5.02
CA LEU A 207 -3.13 3.69 5.45
C LEU A 207 -3.49 4.98 6.22
N PRO A 208 -4.63 5.61 5.92
CA PRO A 208 -5.00 6.89 6.49
C PRO A 208 -5.43 6.75 7.95
N SER A 209 -5.11 7.74 8.79
CA SER A 209 -5.62 7.86 10.17
C SER A 209 -6.86 8.76 10.28
N LYS A 210 -7.16 9.54 9.23
CA LYS A 210 -8.32 10.42 9.09
C LYS A 210 -9.08 10.11 7.80
N ASP A 211 -10.33 10.53 7.70
CA ASP A 211 -11.07 10.41 6.44
C ASP A 211 -10.63 11.52 5.48
N TYR A 212 -10.26 11.14 4.25
CA TYR A 212 -9.89 12.07 3.18
C TYR A 212 -10.98 12.14 2.09
N ALA A 213 -12.08 11.40 2.24
CA ALA A 213 -13.18 11.33 1.28
C ALA A 213 -14.15 12.52 1.43
N GLU A 214 -13.62 13.74 1.56
CA GLU A 214 -14.40 14.98 1.60
C GLU A 214 -14.73 15.45 0.18
N VAL A 215 -15.97 15.88 -0.06
CA VAL A 215 -16.44 16.33 -1.38
C VAL A 215 -15.52 17.41 -1.95
N GLY A 216 -15.10 17.23 -3.20
CA GLY A 216 -14.18 18.14 -3.90
C GLY A 216 -12.70 17.86 -3.65
N ARG A 217 -12.33 17.04 -2.64
CA ARG A 217 -10.94 16.59 -2.49
C ARG A 217 -10.54 15.81 -3.73
N VAL A 218 -9.42 16.17 -4.34
CA VAL A 218 -8.89 15.49 -5.53
C VAL A 218 -7.95 14.37 -5.10
N GLY A 219 -8.20 13.17 -5.61
CA GLY A 219 -7.29 12.04 -5.49
C GLY A 219 -6.78 11.60 -6.85
N TYR A 220 -5.74 10.77 -6.80
CA TYR A 220 -5.07 10.19 -7.94
C TYR A 220 -5.39 8.70 -7.98
N VAL A 221 -5.80 8.22 -9.15
CA VAL A 221 -6.07 6.80 -9.38
C VAL A 221 -5.16 6.32 -10.48
N SER A 222 -4.20 5.48 -10.13
CA SER A 222 -3.35 4.75 -11.08
C SER A 222 -4.01 3.42 -11.46
N GLY A 223 -3.86 2.97 -12.72
CA GLY A 223 -4.63 1.83 -13.20
C GLY A 223 -4.03 1.09 -14.40
N TRP A 224 -4.22 -0.22 -14.42
CA TRP A 224 -3.84 -1.14 -15.51
C TRP A 224 -5.05 -1.55 -16.38
N GLY A 225 -6.20 -0.90 -16.17
CA GLY A 225 -7.45 -1.21 -16.83
C GLY A 225 -7.47 -0.83 -18.31
N ARG A 226 -8.66 -0.97 -18.89
CA ARG A 226 -8.91 -0.73 -20.30
C ARG A 226 -8.86 0.76 -20.63
N ASN A 227 -8.20 1.08 -21.74
CA ASN A 227 -8.17 2.43 -22.28
C ASN A 227 -9.38 2.73 -23.19
N THR A 228 -9.37 3.88 -23.87
CA THR A 228 -10.45 4.31 -24.79
C THR A 228 -10.68 3.36 -25.97
N ASN A 229 -9.70 2.51 -26.31
CA ASN A 229 -9.83 1.49 -27.36
C ASN A 229 -10.30 0.13 -26.79
N PHE A 230 -10.72 0.09 -25.52
CA PHE A 230 -11.12 -1.12 -24.78
C PHE A 230 -10.04 -2.22 -24.69
N ASN A 231 -8.78 -1.85 -24.90
CA ASN A 231 -7.63 -2.73 -24.68
C ASN A 231 -7.01 -2.44 -23.32
N PHE A 232 -6.52 -3.47 -22.64
CA PHE A 232 -5.71 -3.29 -21.42
C PHE A 232 -4.48 -2.45 -21.75
N THR A 233 -4.15 -1.50 -20.89
CA THR A 233 -3.01 -0.61 -21.11
C THR A 233 -1.68 -1.35 -20.95
N GLU A 234 -0.73 -1.07 -21.84
CA GLU A 234 0.64 -1.61 -21.76
C GLU A 234 1.50 -0.84 -20.77
N LEU A 235 1.19 0.43 -20.57
CA LEU A 235 1.86 1.34 -19.65
C LEU A 235 0.89 1.76 -18.54
N LEU A 236 1.40 1.86 -17.31
CA LEU A 236 0.61 2.37 -16.20
C LEU A 236 0.16 3.81 -16.52
N LYS A 237 -1.11 4.08 -16.28
CA LYS A 237 -1.69 5.42 -16.40
C LYS A 237 -2.28 5.85 -15.06
N TYR A 238 -2.53 7.14 -14.94
CA TYR A 238 -3.27 7.70 -13.81
C TYR A 238 -4.22 8.82 -14.24
N VAL A 239 -5.21 9.08 -13.39
CA VAL A 239 -6.18 10.17 -13.55
C VAL A 239 -6.41 10.86 -12.21
N MET A 240 -6.76 12.16 -12.26
CA MET A 240 -7.13 12.95 -11.09
C MET A 240 -8.65 13.10 -11.03
N LEU A 241 -9.26 12.63 -9.94
CA LEU A 241 -10.72 12.60 -9.79
C LEU A 241 -11.13 13.30 -8.49
N PRO A 242 -12.13 14.19 -8.52
CA PRO A 242 -12.69 14.77 -7.30
C PRO A 242 -13.63 13.80 -6.61
N VAL A 243 -13.61 13.75 -5.29
CA VAL A 243 -14.67 13.12 -4.50
C VAL A 243 -15.99 13.82 -4.79
N ALA A 244 -17.02 13.02 -5.07
CA ALA A 244 -18.35 13.49 -5.39
C ALA A 244 -19.27 13.50 -4.17
N ASP A 245 -20.34 14.28 -4.25
CA ASP A 245 -21.41 14.25 -3.26
C ASP A 245 -22.10 12.88 -3.23
N GLN A 246 -22.25 12.32 -2.03
CA GLN A 246 -22.77 10.97 -1.84
C GLN A 246 -24.24 10.86 -2.23
N GLU A 247 -25.07 11.87 -1.95
CA GLU A 247 -26.49 11.82 -2.30
C GLU A 247 -26.71 11.87 -3.80
N ASN A 248 -25.93 12.70 -4.50
CA ASN A 248 -25.98 12.79 -5.96
C ASN A 248 -25.56 11.45 -6.60
N CYS A 249 -24.51 10.81 -6.08
CA CYS A 249 -24.09 9.50 -6.53
C CYS A 249 -25.18 8.42 -6.30
N VAL A 250 -25.80 8.42 -5.12
CA VAL A 250 -26.92 7.51 -4.80
C VAL A 250 -28.11 7.73 -5.73
N LYS A 251 -28.51 8.99 -5.96
CA LYS A 251 -29.60 9.32 -6.89
C LYS A 251 -29.26 8.92 -8.33
N HIS A 252 -28.00 9.02 -8.74
CA HIS A 252 -27.53 8.59 -10.08
C HIS A 252 -27.70 7.08 -10.30
N TYR A 253 -27.31 6.26 -9.30
CA TYR A 253 -27.35 4.80 -9.44
C TYR A 253 -28.67 4.15 -9.01
N GLU A 254 -29.36 4.72 -8.03
CA GLU A 254 -30.54 4.12 -7.39
C GLU A 254 -31.81 4.98 -7.54
N GLY A 255 -31.73 6.19 -8.12
CA GLY A 255 -32.85 7.09 -8.36
C GLY A 255 -33.38 7.84 -7.13
N SER A 256 -33.06 7.38 -5.91
CA SER A 256 -33.56 7.96 -4.65
C SER A 256 -32.67 7.58 -3.46
N THR A 257 -32.56 8.46 -2.47
CA THR A 257 -31.94 8.14 -1.18
C THR A 257 -32.88 7.39 -0.23
N VAL A 258 -34.20 7.47 -0.46
CA VAL A 258 -35.22 6.74 0.30
C VAL A 258 -35.26 5.27 -0.14
N PRO A 259 -35.02 4.27 0.75
CA PRO A 259 -34.90 2.85 0.39
C PRO A 259 -36.08 2.30 -0.42
N GLU A 260 -37.31 2.61 -0.03
CA GLU A 260 -38.54 2.13 -0.69
C GLU A 260 -38.73 2.66 -2.13
N LYS A 261 -38.02 3.74 -2.47
CA LYS A 261 -38.06 4.38 -3.79
C LYS A 261 -36.82 4.08 -4.62
N LYS A 262 -35.88 3.29 -4.10
CA LYS A 262 -34.68 2.89 -4.84
C LYS A 262 -35.07 1.99 -6.01
N SER A 263 -34.46 2.24 -7.15
CA SER A 263 -34.62 1.42 -8.36
C SER A 263 -33.29 1.40 -9.12
N PRO A 264 -32.94 0.30 -9.81
CA PRO A 264 -31.69 0.24 -10.54
C PRO A 264 -31.68 1.25 -11.69
N LYS A 265 -30.86 2.31 -11.57
CA LYS A 265 -30.73 3.42 -12.52
C LYS A 265 -29.35 3.57 -13.16
N SER A 266 -28.36 2.78 -12.71
CA SER A 266 -27.04 2.69 -13.35
C SER A 266 -27.10 2.80 -14.88
N PRO A 267 -26.36 3.76 -15.48
CA PRO A 267 -26.27 3.89 -16.94
C PRO A 267 -25.58 2.69 -17.61
N VAL A 268 -24.88 1.87 -16.83
CA VAL A 268 -24.23 0.64 -17.27
C VAL A 268 -25.03 -0.57 -16.77
N GLY A 269 -24.92 -1.71 -17.46
CA GLY A 269 -25.77 -2.90 -17.22
C GLY A 269 -25.62 -3.59 -15.86
N VAL A 270 -24.90 -2.99 -14.89
CA VAL A 270 -24.65 -3.51 -13.55
C VAL A 270 -24.73 -2.39 -12.51
N GLN A 271 -25.08 -2.73 -11.27
CA GLN A 271 -25.13 -1.78 -10.15
C GLN A 271 -23.82 -1.77 -9.36
N PRO A 272 -23.38 -0.62 -8.84
CA PRO A 272 -22.36 -0.57 -7.81
C PRO A 272 -22.91 -1.06 -6.46
N ILE A 273 -22.00 -1.35 -5.54
CA ILE A 273 -22.33 -1.49 -4.12
C ILE A 273 -22.25 -0.09 -3.52
N LEU A 274 -23.35 0.42 -2.98
CA LEU A 274 -23.44 1.74 -2.36
C LEU A 274 -23.97 1.63 -0.93
N ASN A 275 -23.16 2.05 0.02
CA ASN A 275 -23.48 2.09 1.45
C ASN A 275 -22.54 3.07 2.20
N GLU A 276 -22.63 3.13 3.53
CA GLU A 276 -21.85 4.01 4.39
C GLU A 276 -20.33 3.79 4.32
N HIS A 277 -19.90 2.59 3.92
CA HIS A 277 -18.50 2.22 3.73
C HIS A 277 -17.96 2.62 2.36
N THR A 278 -18.76 3.28 1.53
CA THR A 278 -18.38 3.70 0.18
C THR A 278 -18.42 5.21 0.01
N PHE A 279 -17.62 5.70 -0.92
CA PHE A 279 -17.72 7.06 -1.46
C PHE A 279 -17.60 7.03 -2.97
N CYS A 280 -18.02 8.11 -3.62
CA CYS A 280 -17.95 8.24 -5.07
C CYS A 280 -16.90 9.26 -5.48
N ALA A 281 -16.27 9.05 -6.63
CA ALA A 281 -15.48 10.06 -7.31
C ALA A 281 -16.11 10.36 -8.67
N GLY A 282 -16.21 11.65 -9.01
CA GLY A 282 -16.73 12.09 -10.29
C GLY A 282 -15.70 11.97 -11.41
N LEU A 283 -16.09 12.38 -12.62
CA LEU A 283 -15.20 12.48 -13.77
C LEU A 283 -14.08 13.52 -13.55
N SER A 284 -12.97 13.33 -14.25
CA SER A 284 -11.91 14.34 -14.32
C SER A 284 -12.42 15.62 -15.00
N LYS A 285 -11.68 16.73 -14.83
CA LYS A 285 -11.93 18.00 -15.55
C LYS A 285 -12.01 17.83 -17.08
N PHE A 286 -11.37 16.79 -17.62
CA PHE A 286 -11.31 16.49 -19.05
C PHE A 286 -12.21 15.30 -19.44
N GLN A 287 -13.20 14.96 -18.60
CA GLN A 287 -14.11 13.83 -18.78
C GLN A 287 -13.39 12.48 -18.88
N GLU A 288 -12.29 12.34 -18.16
CA GLU A 288 -11.59 11.07 -18.01
C GLU A 288 -12.14 10.34 -16.80
N ASP A 289 -12.03 9.02 -16.84
CA ASP A 289 -12.62 8.12 -15.86
C ASP A 289 -11.81 6.83 -15.74
N THR A 290 -12.09 6.05 -14.71
CA THR A 290 -11.61 4.68 -14.57
C THR A 290 -12.47 3.71 -15.39
N CYS A 291 -11.93 2.54 -15.69
CA CYS A 291 -12.62 1.54 -16.50
C CYS A 291 -12.18 0.10 -16.17
N TYR A 292 -12.75 -0.88 -16.86
CA TYR A 292 -12.58 -2.31 -16.57
C TYR A 292 -11.10 -2.70 -16.32
N GLY A 293 -10.82 -3.24 -15.14
CA GLY A 293 -9.48 -3.64 -14.70
C GLY A 293 -8.78 -2.62 -13.79
N ASP A 294 -9.36 -1.44 -13.58
CA ASP A 294 -8.83 -0.47 -12.61
C ASP A 294 -9.23 -0.78 -11.16
N ALA A 295 -10.29 -1.57 -10.95
CA ALA A 295 -10.73 -1.98 -9.61
C ALA A 295 -9.57 -2.57 -8.80
N GLY A 296 -9.54 -2.31 -7.50
CA GLY A 296 -8.46 -2.71 -6.59
C GLY A 296 -7.28 -1.73 -6.52
N SER A 297 -7.24 -0.74 -7.42
CA SER A 297 -6.31 0.38 -7.34
C SER A 297 -6.78 1.42 -6.31
N ALA A 298 -5.84 2.09 -5.67
CA ALA A 298 -6.14 3.09 -4.65
C ALA A 298 -6.59 4.43 -5.25
N PHE A 299 -7.57 5.04 -4.60
CA PHE A 299 -7.76 6.49 -4.62
C PHE A 299 -6.73 7.11 -3.68
N ALA A 300 -5.59 7.47 -4.24
CA ALA A 300 -4.44 7.98 -3.51
C ALA A 300 -4.55 9.49 -3.31
N VAL A 301 -4.47 9.94 -2.07
CA VAL A 301 -4.51 11.36 -1.71
C VAL A 301 -3.14 11.75 -1.17
N HIS A 302 -2.61 12.86 -1.66
CA HIS A 302 -1.41 13.49 -1.11
C HIS A 302 -1.85 14.44 0.01
N ASP A 303 -1.33 14.20 1.22
CA ASP A 303 -1.45 15.14 2.33
C ASP A 303 -0.22 16.06 2.34
N GLU A 304 -0.45 17.36 2.24
CA GLU A 304 0.59 18.37 2.18
C GLU A 304 1.19 18.67 3.56
N ASP A 305 0.45 18.40 4.64
CA ASP A 305 0.87 18.69 6.01
C ASP A 305 2.11 17.86 6.41
N ASP A 306 2.12 16.59 6.03
CA ASP A 306 3.21 15.66 6.31
C ASP A 306 3.94 15.18 5.05
N ASN A 307 3.51 15.67 3.88
CA ASN A 307 4.01 15.30 2.55
C ASN A 307 3.94 13.78 2.28
N THR A 308 2.84 13.12 2.67
CA THR A 308 2.65 11.66 2.56
C THR A 308 1.46 11.31 1.67
N TRP A 309 1.59 10.20 0.94
CA TRP A 309 0.51 9.63 0.14
C TRP A 309 -0.27 8.56 0.92
N TYR A 310 -1.59 8.72 0.95
CA TYR A 310 -2.53 7.85 1.65
C TYR A 310 -3.53 7.20 0.70
N ALA A 311 -3.87 5.93 0.93
CA ALA A 311 -5.01 5.30 0.26
C ALA A 311 -6.31 5.71 0.97
N ALA A 312 -7.02 6.71 0.45
CA ALA A 312 -8.32 7.10 1.03
C ALA A 312 -9.42 6.08 0.69
N GLY A 313 -9.31 5.46 -0.49
CA GLY A 313 -10.25 4.45 -0.97
C GLY A 313 -9.61 3.39 -1.84
N ILE A 314 -10.33 2.29 -2.06
CA ILE A 314 -10.01 1.26 -3.06
C ILE A 314 -11.16 1.22 -4.07
N LEU A 315 -10.84 1.33 -5.36
CA LEU A 315 -11.85 1.33 -6.43
C LEU A 315 -12.59 -0.02 -6.47
N SER A 316 -13.90 0.00 -6.23
CA SER A 316 -14.78 -1.19 -6.31
C SER A 316 -15.54 -1.25 -7.63
N PHE A 317 -16.07 -0.12 -8.10
CA PHE A 317 -16.88 -0.04 -9.32
C PHE A 317 -16.11 0.65 -10.44
N ASP A 318 -15.43 -0.15 -11.26
CA ASP A 318 -14.62 0.24 -12.41
C ASP A 318 -15.39 0.13 -13.74
N LYS A 319 -16.72 0.19 -13.68
CA LYS A 319 -17.62 -0.04 -14.83
C LYS A 319 -18.15 1.25 -15.43
N SER A 320 -17.84 2.40 -14.82
CA SER A 320 -18.33 3.71 -15.25
C SER A 320 -17.83 4.08 -16.65
N CYS A 321 -16.54 3.92 -16.95
CA CYS A 321 -15.93 4.04 -18.29
C CYS A 321 -16.42 5.27 -19.09
N ARG A 322 -16.65 6.43 -18.44
CA ARG A 322 -17.21 7.68 -19.01
C ARG A 322 -18.69 7.62 -19.42
N VAL A 323 -19.35 6.47 -19.25
CA VAL A 323 -20.80 6.28 -19.49
C VAL A 323 -21.60 6.63 -18.24
N ALA A 324 -21.10 6.21 -17.07
CA ALA A 324 -21.63 6.66 -15.78
C ALA A 324 -20.79 7.82 -15.23
N GLU A 325 -21.39 8.65 -14.39
CA GLU A 325 -20.76 9.88 -13.89
C GLU A 325 -19.77 9.64 -12.74
N TYR A 326 -19.88 8.49 -12.06
CA TYR A 326 -19.17 8.25 -10.80
C TYR A 326 -18.52 6.87 -10.73
N GLY A 327 -17.23 6.82 -10.41
CA GLY A 327 -16.61 5.61 -9.87
C GLY A 327 -16.94 5.45 -8.38
N VAL A 328 -17.07 4.21 -7.89
CA VAL A 328 -17.39 3.93 -6.47
C VAL A 328 -16.24 3.22 -5.79
N TYR A 329 -15.86 3.73 -4.63
CA TYR A 329 -14.69 3.31 -3.85
C TYR A 329 -15.13 2.89 -2.45
N VAL A 330 -14.50 1.85 -1.92
CA VAL A 330 -14.63 1.51 -0.49
C VAL A 330 -13.69 2.40 0.31
N LYS A 331 -14.21 3.07 1.34
CA LYS A 331 -13.44 3.91 2.28
C LYS A 331 -12.44 3.05 3.04
N VAL A 332 -11.15 3.35 2.90
CA VAL A 332 -10.12 2.64 3.67
C VAL A 332 -10.32 2.81 5.19
N PRO A 333 -10.69 4.00 5.72
CA PRO A 333 -11.01 4.14 7.14
C PRO A 333 -12.03 3.13 7.69
N SER A 334 -13.01 2.73 6.88
CA SER A 334 -14.04 1.76 7.28
C SER A 334 -13.52 0.33 7.42
N ILE A 335 -12.37 0.01 6.84
CA ILE A 335 -11.78 -1.35 6.84
C ILE A 335 -10.45 -1.44 7.60
N LEU A 336 -9.98 -0.34 8.22
CA LEU A 336 -8.69 -0.31 8.93
C LEU A 336 -8.60 -1.34 10.05
N ALA A 337 -9.64 -1.46 10.88
CA ALA A 337 -9.66 -2.40 11.99
C ALA A 337 -9.51 -3.84 11.48
N TRP A 338 -10.24 -4.19 10.42
CA TRP A 338 -10.15 -5.50 9.79
C TRP A 338 -8.77 -5.75 9.16
N ILE A 339 -8.16 -4.75 8.51
CA ILE A 339 -6.80 -4.87 7.98
C ILE A 339 -5.81 -5.16 9.11
N GLN A 340 -5.88 -4.41 10.20
CA GLN A 340 -4.97 -4.57 11.35
C GLN A 340 -5.13 -5.95 12.01
N GLU A 341 -6.36 -6.37 12.29
CA GLU A 341 -6.64 -7.69 12.85
C GLU A 341 -6.16 -8.81 11.93
N THR A 342 -6.48 -8.70 10.64
CA THR A 342 -6.09 -9.72 9.65
C THR A 342 -4.59 -9.80 9.50
N THR A 343 -3.88 -8.67 9.41
CA THR A 343 -2.41 -8.66 9.22
C THR A 343 -1.63 -9.06 10.48
N ALA A 344 -2.18 -8.85 11.67
CA ALA A 344 -1.58 -9.31 12.93
C ALA A 344 -1.75 -10.82 13.15
N GLY A 345 -2.88 -11.39 12.74
CA GLY A 345 -3.20 -12.80 12.94
C GLY A 345 -2.59 -13.78 11.92
N ASN A 346 -1.76 -13.31 10.97
CA ASN A 346 -1.47 -14.05 9.75
C ASN A 346 -0.05 -13.94 9.22
#